data_AF-A0A5C7P5E5-F1
#
_entry.id   AF-A0A5C7P5E5-F1
#
_cell.length_a   1.000
_cell.length_b   1.000
_cell.length_c   1.000
_cell.angle_alpha   90.00
_cell.angle_beta   90.00
_cell.angle_gamma   90.00
#
_symmetry.space_group_name_H-M   'P 1'
#
loop_
_entity.id
_entity.type
_entity.pdbx_description
1 polymer ?
#
loop_
_entity_poly.entity_id
_entity_poly.type
_entity_poly.pdbx_seq_one_letter_code
_entity_poly.pdbx_strand_id
1 'polypeptide(L)'
;MLCTECGTKPRRKNGTNVDGTLRYKALCRACHKKKYEKTHAQTKKPHCERCGFLAKDPRQLDVHHIDGNHSNDCVDNLMTLCANCHRLEHAP
;
A
#
# COMPACT_ATOMS: atom_id res chain seq x y z
N MET A 1 16.84 -6.32 -15.17
CA MET A 1 15.57 -7.07 -15.30
C MET A 1 14.42 -6.11 -15.60
N LEU A 2 13.56 -6.44 -16.57
CA LEU A 2 12.45 -5.60 -17.03
C LEU A 2 11.17 -5.81 -16.20
N CYS A 3 10.34 -4.77 -16.07
CA CYS A 3 9.05 -4.78 -15.37
C CYS A 3 8.17 -5.93 -15.84
N THR A 4 7.59 -6.69 -14.90
CA THR A 4 6.68 -7.79 -15.24
C THR A 4 5.35 -7.33 -15.84
N GLU A 5 4.95 -6.08 -15.61
CA GLU A 5 3.68 -5.53 -16.10
C GLU A 5 3.81 -4.94 -17.51
N CYS A 6 4.78 -4.03 -17.70
CA CYS A 6 4.87 -3.27 -18.95
C CYS A 6 5.96 -3.76 -19.90
N GLY A 7 6.82 -4.68 -19.48
CA GLY A 7 7.92 -5.23 -20.29
C GLY A 7 9.01 -4.24 -20.73
N THR A 8 8.81 -2.93 -20.59
CA THR A 8 9.64 -1.90 -21.26
C THR A 8 10.59 -1.13 -20.33
N LYS A 9 10.27 -1.01 -19.04
CA LYS A 9 11.05 -0.22 -18.07
C LYS A 9 11.77 -1.12 -17.07
N PRO A 10 12.93 -0.72 -16.53
CA PRO A 10 13.63 -1.51 -15.52
C PRO A 10 12.79 -1.64 -14.24
N ARG A 11 12.93 -2.79 -13.58
CA ARG A 11 12.39 -3.04 -12.24
C ARG A 11 13.04 -2.11 -11.21
N ARG A 12 12.30 -1.75 -10.15
CA ARG A 12 12.85 -0.94 -9.05
C ARG A 12 13.80 -1.78 -8.19
N LYS A 13 14.94 -1.19 -7.78
CA LYS A 13 15.84 -1.79 -6.78
C LYS A 13 15.12 -1.90 -5.42
N ASN A 14 15.27 -3.04 -4.75
CA ASN A 14 14.67 -3.38 -3.45
C ASN A 14 15.74 -3.69 -2.39
N GLY A 15 16.90 -3.07 -2.52
CA GLY A 15 18.07 -3.32 -1.66
C GLY A 15 19.04 -4.34 -2.25
N THR A 16 19.82 -4.95 -1.38
CA THR A 16 20.90 -5.89 -1.69
C THR A 16 20.77 -7.12 -0.79
N ASN A 17 21.18 -8.29 -1.27
CA ASN A 17 21.33 -9.52 -0.50
C ASN A 17 22.62 -9.48 0.34
N VAL A 18 22.80 -10.45 1.25
CA VAL A 18 24.01 -10.55 2.10
C VAL A 18 25.27 -10.79 1.26
N ASP A 19 25.13 -11.51 0.14
CA ASP A 19 26.21 -11.80 -0.83
C ASP A 19 26.56 -10.61 -1.75
N GLY A 20 25.92 -9.45 -1.57
CA GLY A 20 26.15 -8.27 -2.40
C GLY A 20 25.32 -8.20 -3.68
N THR A 21 24.52 -9.23 -4.01
CA THR A 21 23.67 -9.21 -5.21
C THR A 21 22.47 -8.26 -5.05
N LEU A 22 22.12 -7.54 -6.12
CA LEU A 22 21.02 -6.57 -6.08
C LEU A 22 19.66 -7.26 -6.10
N ARG A 23 18.77 -6.88 -5.17
CA ARG A 23 17.36 -7.28 -5.17
C ARG A 23 16.52 -6.28 -5.96
N TYR A 24 15.47 -6.78 -6.61
CA TYR A 24 14.54 -5.97 -7.39
C TYR A 24 13.08 -6.30 -7.04
N LYS A 25 12.20 -5.30 -7.06
CA LYS A 25 10.74 -5.52 -7.04
C LYS A 25 10.26 -6.01 -8.40
N ALA A 26 9.09 -6.63 -8.50
CA ALA A 26 8.51 -7.07 -9.78
C ALA A 26 8.22 -5.91 -10.76
N LEU A 27 7.81 -4.74 -10.24
CA LEU A 27 7.31 -3.62 -11.04
C LEU A 27 8.29 -2.45 -11.14
N CYS A 28 8.26 -1.76 -12.30
CA CYS A 28 8.87 -0.44 -12.45
C CYS A 28 8.13 0.61 -11.61
N ARG A 29 8.72 1.81 -11.46
CA ARG A 29 8.15 2.89 -10.65
C ARG A 29 6.77 3.35 -11.14
N ALA A 30 6.59 3.46 -12.45
CA ALA A 30 5.34 3.90 -13.04
C ALA A 30 4.20 2.88 -12.84
N CYS A 31 4.44 1.61 -13.17
CA CYS A 31 3.45 0.54 -13.00
C CYS A 31 3.08 0.35 -11.52
N HIS A 32 4.06 0.41 -10.62
CA HIS A 32 3.77 0.35 -9.19
C HIS A 32 2.89 1.52 -8.72
N LYS A 33 3.21 2.76 -9.14
CA LYS A 33 2.41 3.93 -8.78
C LYS A 33 0.95 3.75 -9.23
N LYS A 34 0.74 3.33 -10.49
CA LYS A 34 -0.60 3.05 -11.02
C LYS A 34 -1.34 1.97 -10.22
N LYS A 35 -0.67 0.85 -9.89
CA LYS A 35 -1.27 -0.23 -9.08
C LYS A 35 -1.65 0.29 -7.69
N TYR A 36 -0.74 0.99 -7.02
CA TYR A 36 -0.95 1.55 -5.69
C TYR A 36 -2.13 2.53 -5.68
N GLU A 37 -2.16 3.49 -6.61
CA GLU A 37 -3.25 4.47 -6.74
C GLU A 37 -4.59 3.80 -7.01
N LYS A 38 -4.62 2.76 -7.86
CA LYS A 38 -5.85 2.00 -8.14
C LYS A 38 -6.37 1.31 -6.88
N THR A 39 -5.52 0.59 -6.15
CA THR A 39 -5.92 -0.10 -4.92
C THR A 39 -6.40 0.91 -3.87
N HIS A 40 -5.64 1.98 -3.63
CA HIS A 40 -5.99 3.00 -2.62
C HIS A 40 -7.24 3.79 -2.95
N ALA A 41 -7.44 4.15 -4.22
CA ALA A 41 -8.64 4.88 -4.63
C ALA A 41 -9.91 4.01 -4.53
N GLN A 42 -9.79 2.70 -4.71
CA GLN A 42 -10.93 1.79 -4.63
C GLN A 42 -11.32 1.45 -3.19
N THR A 43 -10.35 1.43 -2.26
CA THR A 43 -10.60 0.97 -0.88
C THR A 43 -10.76 2.09 0.13
N LYS A 44 -10.25 3.31 -0.15
CA LYS A 44 -10.29 4.42 0.81
C LYS A 44 -11.65 5.11 0.82
N LYS A 45 -12.43 4.85 1.88
CA LYS A 45 -13.74 5.44 2.13
C LYS A 45 -13.62 6.87 2.67
N PRO A 46 -14.69 7.69 2.66
CA PRO A 46 -14.68 9.04 3.25
C PRO A 46 -14.80 9.05 4.78
N HIS A 47 -14.91 7.87 5.42
CA HIS A 47 -15.03 7.73 6.86
C HIS A 47 -14.13 6.61 7.40
N CYS A 48 -13.82 6.69 8.69
CA CYS A 48 -13.19 5.61 9.45
C CYS A 48 -14.22 4.50 9.68
N GLU A 49 -13.90 3.28 9.25
CA GLU A 49 -14.76 2.11 9.40
C GLU A 49 -14.80 1.57 10.83
N ARG A 50 -13.90 2.03 11.71
CA ARG A 50 -13.87 1.64 13.12
C ARG A 50 -14.66 2.57 14.03
N CYS A 51 -14.43 3.88 13.92
CA CYS A 51 -15.02 4.87 14.84
C CYS A 51 -16.05 5.79 14.19
N GLY A 52 -16.30 5.66 12.89
CA GLY A 52 -17.26 6.49 12.14
C GLY A 52 -16.78 7.91 11.83
N PHE A 53 -15.54 8.28 12.17
CA PHE A 53 -15.00 9.62 11.87
C PHE A 53 -15.11 9.95 10.38
N LEU A 54 -15.87 11.00 10.04
CA LEU A 54 -15.98 11.54 8.68
C LEU A 54 -14.83 12.51 8.42
N ALA A 55 -14.02 12.23 7.39
CA ALA A 55 -12.87 13.06 7.08
C ALA A 55 -13.26 14.34 6.35
N LYS A 56 -12.65 15.46 6.77
CA LYS A 56 -12.69 16.74 6.05
C LYS A 56 -11.63 16.77 4.95
N ASP A 57 -10.52 16.09 5.19
CA ASP A 57 -9.43 15.93 4.24
C ASP A 57 -9.08 14.44 4.09
N PRO A 58 -8.95 13.90 2.86
CA PRO A 58 -8.60 12.50 2.64
C PRO A 58 -7.32 12.05 3.35
N ARG A 59 -6.39 12.95 3.67
CA ARG A 59 -5.15 12.66 4.41
C ARG A 59 -5.39 12.29 5.88
N GLN A 60 -6.60 12.51 6.42
CA GLN A 60 -6.97 12.11 7.79
C GLN A 60 -7.32 10.63 7.92
N LEU A 61 -7.45 9.95 6.78
CA LEU A 61 -7.73 8.53 6.70
C LEU A 61 -6.54 7.81 6.07
N ASP A 62 -6.39 6.55 6.39
CA ASP A 62 -5.37 5.64 5.88
C ASP A 62 -6.02 4.31 5.51
N VAL A 63 -5.44 3.61 4.53
CA VAL A 63 -5.81 2.22 4.22
C VAL A 63 -4.98 1.31 5.12
N HIS A 64 -5.65 0.40 5.82
CA HIS A 64 -5.07 -0.54 6.75
C HIS A 64 -5.33 -1.98 6.28
N HIS A 65 -4.30 -2.81 6.34
CA HIS A 65 -4.39 -4.25 6.10
C HIS A 65 -4.87 -4.94 7.38
N ILE A 66 -6.07 -5.54 7.36
CA ILE A 66 -6.72 -6.14 8.53
C ILE A 66 -5.87 -7.28 9.13
N ASP A 67 -5.20 -8.06 8.27
CA ASP A 67 -4.31 -9.15 8.68
C ASP A 67 -2.88 -8.70 9.07
N GLY A 68 -2.58 -7.39 9.01
CA GLY A 68 -1.25 -6.84 9.23
C GLY A 68 -0.22 -7.18 8.13
N ASN A 69 -0.61 -7.94 7.10
CA ASN A 69 0.28 -8.34 6.01
C ASN A 69 0.17 -7.35 4.84
N HIS A 70 1.16 -6.46 4.73
CA HIS A 70 1.27 -5.47 3.65
C HIS A 70 1.42 -6.04 2.23
N SER A 71 1.53 -7.37 2.07
CA SER A 71 1.53 -8.03 0.76
C SER A 71 0.15 -8.54 0.32
N ASN A 72 -0.83 -8.59 1.24
CA ASN A 72 -2.18 -9.04 0.96
C ASN A 72 -3.09 -7.87 0.56
N ASP A 73 -2.97 -7.42 -0.69
CA ASP A 73 -3.74 -6.31 -1.26
C ASP A 73 -5.20 -6.68 -1.66
N CYS A 74 -5.74 -7.80 -1.18
CA CYS A 74 -7.14 -8.17 -1.43
C CYS A 74 -8.08 -7.10 -0.86
N VAL A 75 -9.08 -6.66 -1.63
CA VAL A 75 -9.98 -5.57 -1.23
C VAL A 75 -10.67 -5.87 0.10
N ASP A 76 -11.07 -7.12 0.33
CA ASP A 76 -11.72 -7.55 1.58
C ASP A 76 -10.76 -7.58 2.80
N ASN A 77 -9.44 -7.53 2.56
CA ASN A 77 -8.41 -7.41 3.59
C ASN A 77 -8.03 -5.94 3.88
N LEU A 78 -8.63 -4.97 3.19
CA LEU A 78 -8.34 -3.56 3.35
C LEU A 78 -9.49 -2.85 4.04
N MET A 79 -9.17 -2.00 5.02
CA MET A 79 -10.14 -1.14 5.69
C MET A 79 -9.64 0.30 5.78
N THR A 80 -10.55 1.25 5.85
CA THR A 80 -10.24 2.67 6.03
C THR A 80 -10.26 3.04 7.51
N LEU A 81 -9.13 3.48 8.04
CA LEU A 81 -9.00 3.96 9.42
C LEU A 81 -8.65 5.44 9.47
N CYS A 82 -9.10 6.17 10.49
CA CYS A 82 -8.55 7.50 10.75
C CYS A 82 -7.16 7.41 11.35
N ALA A 83 -6.37 8.49 11.22
CA ALA A 83 -5.00 8.54 11.71
C ALA A 83 -4.85 8.11 13.19
N ASN A 84 -5.85 8.40 14.03
CA ASN A 84 -5.87 7.98 15.43
C ASN A 84 -6.10 6.48 15.59
N CYS A 85 -7.15 5.92 14.96
CA CYS A 85 -7.41 4.48 15.02
C CYS A 85 -6.29 3.67 14.38
N HIS A 86 -5.74 4.15 13.26
CA HIS A 86 -4.63 3.50 12.58
C HIS A 86 -3.37 3.48 13.45
N ARG A 87 -3.08 4.57 14.17
CA ARG A 87 -1.95 4.60 15.12
C ARG A 87 -2.11 3.59 16.25
N LEU A 88 -3.33 3.34 16.73
CA LEU A 88 -3.58 2.36 17.79
C LEU A 88 -3.32 0.92 17.33
N GLU A 89 -3.47 0.61 16.04
CA GLU A 89 -3.15 -0.73 15.51
C GLU A 89 -1.65 -1.02 15.45
N HIS A 90 -0.84 0.04 15.29
CA HIS A 90 0.62 -0.07 15.21
C HIS A 90 1.31 0.28 16.52
N ALA A 91 0.55 0.52 17.59
CA ALA A 91 1.10 0.74 18.92
C ALA A 91 1.58 -0.61 19.49
N PRO A 92 2.79 -0.65 20.10
CA PRO A 92 3.33 -1.85 20.74
C PRO A 92 2.56 -2.26 22.00
#